data_AF-A0A941ALJ0-F1
#
_entry.id   AF-A0A941ALJ0-F1
#
_cell.length_a   1.000
_cell.length_b   1.000
_cell.length_c   1.000
_cell.angle_alpha   90.00
_cell.angle_beta   90.00
_cell.angle_gamma   90.00
#
_symmetry.space_group_name_H-M   'P 1'
#
loop_
_entity.id
_entity.type
_entity.pdbx_description
1 polymer ?
#
loop_
_entity_poly.entity_id
_entity_poly.type
_entity_poly.pdbx_seq_one_letter_code
_entity_poly.pdbx_strand_id
1 'polypeptide(L)'
;MSRLSERLRAESGLIVAYSGGADSALLAFAAARVLGSRALAVTAVSPSLAASERAAAREFARRHGLAHLEVCTDEADRPAYAANGPDRCYHCKSALFDALDPLAAAMGARIALGTNLDDLGDHRPGQRAAAERGVVTPLVDAGLTKAGVRALSRELGLVTADKPAAPCLASRVTYGDPVTPEILRRVEAAEAAVRDLGFPVCRVRAHSQGTLARVEVPAAEIARAGELRERIDAAVRGAGFSFCSLDLSGFASGRLNALLPLLPRAAGNR
;
A
#
# COMPACT_ATOMS: atom_id res chain seq x y z
N MET A 1 -18.96 -15.67 1.80
CA MET A 1 -18.18 -16.27 2.91
C MET A 1 -17.88 -17.76 2.74
N SER A 2 -18.83 -18.61 2.34
CA SER A 2 -18.67 -20.08 2.28
C SER A 2 -17.44 -20.55 1.47
N ARG A 3 -17.32 -20.15 0.20
CA ARG A 3 -16.19 -20.52 -0.68
C ARG A 3 -14.82 -20.12 -0.12
N LEU A 4 -14.71 -18.90 0.39
CA LEU A 4 -13.46 -18.43 1.02
C LEU A 4 -13.12 -19.26 2.24
N SER A 5 -14.11 -19.60 3.07
CA SER A 5 -13.90 -20.42 4.26
C SER A 5 -13.46 -21.84 3.89
N GLU A 6 -14.09 -22.46 2.89
CA GLU A 6 -13.69 -23.77 2.36
C GLU A 6 -12.26 -23.77 1.85
N ARG A 7 -11.89 -22.76 1.04
CA ARG A 7 -10.54 -22.60 0.53
C ARG A 7 -9.51 -22.47 1.66
N LEU A 8 -9.82 -21.68 2.69
CA LEU A 8 -8.93 -21.48 3.84
C LEU A 8 -8.77 -22.76 4.67
N ARG A 9 -9.82 -23.59 4.83
CA ARG A 9 -9.73 -24.85 5.59
C ARG A 9 -8.73 -25.84 5.02
N ALA A 10 -8.41 -25.75 3.72
CA ALA A 10 -7.40 -26.57 3.08
C ALA A 10 -5.95 -26.21 3.49
N GLU A 11 -5.74 -25.09 4.20
CA GLU A 11 -4.42 -24.68 4.68
C GLU A 11 -4.06 -25.34 6.02
N SER A 12 -2.81 -25.83 6.15
CA SER A 12 -2.23 -26.26 7.42
C SER A 12 -1.99 -25.09 8.37
N GLY A 13 -1.66 -23.92 7.81
CA GLY A 13 -1.51 -22.65 8.51
C GLY A 13 -1.30 -21.52 7.50
N LEU A 14 -1.60 -20.28 7.90
CA LEU A 14 -1.55 -19.14 6.99
C LEU A 14 -0.94 -17.90 7.65
N ILE A 15 0.09 -17.36 7.03
CA ILE A 15 0.60 -16.02 7.29
C ILE A 15 -0.06 -15.08 6.27
N VAL A 16 -0.95 -14.22 6.73
CA VAL A 16 -1.60 -13.22 5.88
C VAL A 16 -0.76 -11.96 5.89
N ALA A 17 -0.15 -11.60 4.75
CA ALA A 17 0.47 -10.31 4.56
C ALA A 17 -0.61 -9.21 4.60
N TYR A 18 -0.70 -8.54 5.74
CA TYR A 18 -1.78 -7.67 6.17
C TYR A 18 -1.35 -6.20 6.14
N SER A 19 -1.87 -5.47 5.16
CA SER A 19 -1.54 -4.06 4.91
C SER A 19 -2.52 -3.05 5.54
N GLY A 20 -3.60 -3.52 6.18
CA GLY A 20 -4.67 -2.63 6.68
C GLY A 20 -5.62 -2.11 5.59
N GLY A 21 -5.49 -2.57 4.34
CA GLY A 21 -6.44 -2.33 3.26
C GLY A 21 -7.64 -3.26 3.31
N ALA A 22 -8.72 -2.93 2.57
CA ALA A 22 -9.96 -3.70 2.58
C ALA A 22 -9.76 -5.20 2.27
N ASP A 23 -8.99 -5.52 1.24
CA ASP A 23 -8.79 -6.90 0.79
C ASP A 23 -7.97 -7.72 1.80
N SER A 24 -6.82 -7.19 2.25
CA SER A 24 -5.97 -7.87 3.21
C SER A 24 -6.61 -7.97 4.60
N ALA A 25 -7.43 -6.99 4.99
CA ALA A 25 -8.22 -7.01 6.23
C ALA A 25 -9.28 -8.11 6.22
N LEU A 26 -10.04 -8.24 5.13
CA LEU A 26 -11.02 -9.32 4.96
C LEU A 26 -10.35 -10.68 5.03
N LEU A 27 -9.23 -10.86 4.32
CA LEU A 27 -8.49 -12.12 4.32
C LEU A 27 -7.95 -12.46 5.72
N ALA A 28 -7.34 -11.49 6.41
CA ALA A 28 -6.83 -11.68 7.77
C ALA A 28 -7.95 -12.05 8.75
N PHE A 29 -9.09 -11.36 8.66
CA PHE A 29 -10.27 -11.66 9.47
C PHE A 29 -10.81 -13.07 9.19
N ALA A 30 -11.00 -13.42 7.92
CA ALA A 30 -11.52 -14.73 7.52
C ALA A 30 -10.55 -15.86 7.93
N ALA A 31 -9.24 -15.67 7.73
CA ALA A 31 -8.23 -16.64 8.14
C ALA A 31 -8.25 -16.87 9.65
N ALA A 32 -8.29 -15.80 10.47
CA ALA A 32 -8.38 -15.94 11.92
C ALA A 32 -9.64 -16.69 12.37
N ARG A 33 -10.78 -16.41 11.74
CA ARG A 33 -12.06 -17.08 12.06
C ARG A 33 -12.08 -18.56 11.66
N VAL A 34 -11.43 -18.93 10.56
CA VAL A 34 -11.47 -20.29 10.01
C VAL A 34 -10.36 -21.17 10.58
N LEU A 35 -9.16 -20.62 10.76
CA LEU A 35 -7.95 -21.36 11.14
C LEU A 35 -7.59 -21.20 12.62
N GLY A 36 -8.16 -20.22 13.31
CA GLY A 36 -7.86 -19.94 14.72
C GLY A 36 -6.38 -19.61 14.92
N SER A 37 -5.72 -20.32 15.84
CA SER A 37 -4.30 -20.14 16.17
C SER A 37 -3.34 -20.47 15.01
N ARG A 38 -3.82 -21.10 13.94
CA ARG A 38 -3.02 -21.41 12.74
C ARG A 38 -2.97 -20.25 11.73
N ALA A 39 -3.61 -19.12 12.02
CA ALA A 39 -3.54 -17.91 11.21
C ALA A 39 -2.78 -16.80 11.96
N LEU A 40 -1.88 -16.13 11.24
CA LEU A 40 -1.16 -14.95 11.72
C LEU A 40 -1.27 -13.84 10.69
N ALA A 41 -1.79 -12.68 11.09
CA ALA A 41 -1.72 -11.47 10.29
C ALA A 41 -0.36 -10.81 10.50
N VAL A 42 0.34 -10.45 9.42
CA VAL A 42 1.65 -9.79 9.51
C VAL A 42 1.66 -8.48 8.74
N THR A 43 1.98 -7.38 9.43
CA THR A 43 2.16 -6.07 8.79
C THR A 43 3.65 -5.77 8.62
N ALA A 44 4.05 -5.53 7.37
CA ALA A 44 5.39 -5.07 7.03
C ALA A 44 5.55 -3.61 7.45
N VAL A 45 6.58 -3.32 8.25
CA VAL A 45 6.90 -1.99 8.72
C VAL A 45 8.16 -1.52 8.02
N SER A 46 8.01 -0.48 7.21
CA SER A 46 9.11 0.20 6.54
C SER A 46 8.81 1.70 6.46
N PRO A 47 9.77 2.53 6.05
CA PRO A 47 9.54 3.96 5.82
C PRO A 47 8.42 4.26 4.81
N SER A 48 8.02 3.27 4.00
CA SER A 48 6.95 3.42 3.01
C SER A 48 5.54 3.19 3.55
N LEU A 49 5.40 2.64 4.75
CA LEU A 49 4.13 2.51 5.45
C LEU A 49 3.87 3.76 6.28
N ALA A 50 2.82 4.52 5.94
CA ALA A 50 2.41 5.68 6.72
C ALA A 50 2.05 5.28 8.16
N ALA A 51 2.44 6.09 9.14
CA ALA A 51 2.21 5.87 10.56
C ALA A 51 0.72 5.75 10.89
N SER A 52 -0.13 6.55 10.23
CA SER A 52 -1.59 6.46 10.36
C SER A 52 -2.15 5.13 9.87
N GLU A 53 -1.62 4.59 8.77
CA GLU A 53 -2.02 3.30 8.22
C GLU A 53 -1.56 2.15 9.12
N ARG A 54 -0.34 2.23 9.67
CA ARG A 54 0.16 1.28 10.69
C ARG A 54 -0.73 1.27 11.93
N ALA A 55 -1.06 2.45 12.45
CA ALA A 55 -1.94 2.58 13.62
C ALA A 55 -3.34 2.00 13.35
N ALA A 56 -3.92 2.30 12.18
CA ALA A 56 -5.20 1.75 11.76
C ALA A 56 -5.15 0.22 11.63
N ALA A 57 -4.05 -0.33 11.08
CA ALA A 57 -3.87 -1.77 10.94
C ALA A 57 -3.83 -2.47 12.30
N ARG A 58 -3.07 -1.94 13.27
CA ARG A 58 -3.01 -2.42 14.67
C ARG A 58 -4.37 -2.38 15.35
N GLU A 59 -5.08 -1.25 15.25
CA GLU A 59 -6.39 -1.09 15.88
C GLU A 59 -7.41 -2.08 15.30
N PHE A 60 -7.41 -2.29 13.99
CA PHE A 60 -8.26 -3.30 13.37
C PHE A 60 -7.93 -4.71 13.88
N ALA A 61 -6.65 -5.09 13.94
CA ALA A 61 -6.24 -6.38 14.45
C ALA A 61 -6.67 -6.60 15.90
N ARG A 62 -6.44 -5.60 16.77
CA ARG A 62 -6.87 -5.62 18.18
C ARG A 62 -8.39 -5.75 18.31
N ARG A 63 -9.15 -4.95 17.57
CA ARG A 63 -10.62 -4.93 17.60
C ARG A 63 -11.24 -6.29 17.23
N HIS A 64 -10.63 -6.98 16.28
CA HIS A 64 -11.14 -8.25 15.79
C HIS A 64 -10.44 -9.49 16.41
N GLY A 65 -9.56 -9.29 17.40
CA GLY A 65 -8.86 -10.37 18.09
C GLY A 65 -7.94 -11.18 17.18
N LEU A 66 -7.31 -10.53 16.19
CA LEU A 66 -6.38 -11.20 15.28
C LEU A 66 -5.03 -11.41 15.98
N ALA A 67 -4.45 -12.61 15.84
CA ALA A 67 -3.01 -12.77 16.07
C ALA A 67 -2.29 -11.90 15.04
N HIS A 68 -1.58 -10.87 15.51
CA HIS A 68 -0.96 -9.86 14.67
C HIS A 68 0.48 -9.64 15.07
N LEU A 69 1.37 -9.66 14.08
CA LEU A 69 2.79 -9.37 14.23
C LEU A 69 3.18 -8.25 13.28
N GLU A 70 4.08 -7.38 13.73
CA GLU A 70 4.74 -6.44 12.86
C GLU A 70 6.18 -6.88 12.62
N VAL A 71 6.61 -6.86 11.37
CA VAL A 71 7.96 -7.23 10.96
C VAL A 71 8.58 -6.05 10.22
N CYS A 72 9.82 -5.70 10.56
CA CYS A 72 10.54 -4.70 9.79
C CYS A 72 11.01 -5.30 8.47
N THR A 73 10.85 -4.56 7.37
CA THR A 73 11.39 -4.92 6.06
C THR A 73 12.47 -3.93 5.64
N ASP A 74 13.42 -4.41 4.85
CA ASP A 74 14.65 -3.70 4.48
C ASP A 74 14.61 -3.18 3.03
N GLU A 75 13.44 -3.05 2.41
CA GLU A 75 13.37 -2.70 0.99
C GLU A 75 13.98 -1.33 0.70
N ALA A 76 13.92 -0.39 1.65
CA ALA A 76 14.51 0.93 1.51
C ALA A 76 16.04 0.90 1.40
N ASP A 77 16.68 -0.16 1.92
CA ASP A 77 18.13 -0.36 1.88
C ASP A 77 18.57 -1.07 0.60
N ARG A 78 17.63 -1.60 -0.20
CA ARG A 78 17.91 -2.32 -1.44
C ARG A 78 18.04 -1.34 -2.61
N PRO A 79 19.18 -1.29 -3.32
CA PRO A 79 19.39 -0.37 -4.44
C PRO A 79 18.31 -0.44 -5.52
N ALA A 80 17.80 -1.64 -5.82
CA ALA A 80 16.78 -1.83 -6.84
C ALA A 80 15.40 -1.25 -6.47
N TYR A 81 15.07 -1.21 -5.17
CA TYR A 81 13.88 -0.52 -4.70
C TYR A 81 14.11 0.99 -4.63
N ALA A 82 15.25 1.41 -4.09
CA ALA A 82 15.62 2.82 -3.96
C ALA A 82 15.70 3.52 -5.32
N ALA A 83 16.11 2.83 -6.39
CA ALA A 83 16.12 3.35 -7.75
C ALA A 83 14.73 3.74 -8.29
N ASN A 84 13.65 3.30 -7.65
CA ASN A 84 12.28 3.67 -7.97
C ASN A 84 11.90 3.43 -9.43
N GLY A 85 12.30 2.28 -9.97
CA GLY A 85 11.93 1.83 -11.30
C GLY A 85 10.45 1.39 -11.41
N PRO A 86 9.98 1.06 -12.62
CA PRO A 86 8.64 0.53 -12.83
C PRO A 86 8.39 -0.78 -12.06
N ASP A 87 9.45 -1.51 -11.74
CA ASP A 87 9.48 -2.75 -10.98
C ASP A 87 9.66 -2.56 -9.46
N ARG A 88 9.64 -1.33 -8.91
CA ARG A 88 9.75 -1.06 -7.46
C ARG A 88 8.86 -1.98 -6.61
N CYS A 89 7.62 -2.21 -7.05
CA CYS A 89 6.66 -3.08 -6.34
C CYS A 89 7.07 -4.56 -6.31
N TYR A 90 7.88 -5.03 -7.26
CA TYR A 90 8.50 -6.36 -7.22
C TYR A 90 9.49 -6.40 -6.05
N HIS A 91 10.46 -5.49 -6.01
CA HIS A 91 11.50 -5.45 -4.97
C HIS A 91 10.92 -5.27 -3.57
N CYS A 92 9.90 -4.43 -3.43
CA CYS A 92 9.15 -4.24 -2.19
C CYS A 92 8.53 -5.54 -1.67
N LYS A 93 7.92 -6.33 -2.55
CA LYS A 93 7.31 -7.61 -2.16
C LYS A 93 8.35 -8.70 -1.95
N SER A 94 9.44 -8.72 -2.71
CA SER A 94 10.53 -9.65 -2.45
C SER A 94 11.09 -9.47 -1.04
N ALA A 95 11.32 -8.23 -0.60
CA ALA A 95 11.75 -7.94 0.77
C ALA A 95 10.72 -8.38 1.82
N LEU A 96 9.43 -8.19 1.54
CA LEU A 96 8.36 -8.73 2.38
C LEU A 96 8.46 -10.25 2.51
N PHE A 97 8.60 -10.98 1.41
CA PHE A 97 8.67 -12.44 1.46
C PHE A 97 9.94 -12.92 2.16
N ASP A 98 11.09 -12.30 1.91
CA ASP A 98 12.34 -12.62 2.61
C ASP A 98 12.18 -12.47 4.14
N ALA A 99 11.42 -11.48 4.61
CA ALA A 99 11.13 -11.29 6.04
C ALA A 99 10.11 -12.30 6.59
N LEU A 100 9.20 -12.82 5.76
CA LEU A 100 8.15 -13.75 6.18
C LEU A 100 8.55 -15.22 6.05
N ASP A 101 9.47 -15.57 5.16
CA ASP A 101 9.86 -16.96 4.88
C ASP A 101 10.34 -17.71 6.14
N PRO A 102 11.20 -17.14 7.01
CA PRO A 102 11.61 -17.82 8.26
C PRO A 102 10.43 -18.09 9.20
N LEU A 103 9.47 -17.17 9.25
CA LEU A 103 8.27 -17.29 10.08
C LEU A 103 7.30 -18.33 9.51
N ALA A 104 7.12 -18.34 8.18
CA ALA A 104 6.32 -19.32 7.46
C ALA A 104 6.86 -20.75 7.69
N ALA A 105 8.18 -20.91 7.57
CA ALA A 105 8.86 -22.18 7.84
C ALA A 105 8.68 -22.64 9.29
N ALA A 106 8.89 -21.75 10.27
CA ALA A 106 8.73 -22.08 11.69
C ALA A 106 7.29 -22.48 12.06
N MET A 107 6.29 -21.89 11.40
CA MET A 107 4.87 -22.19 11.63
C MET A 107 4.34 -23.37 10.80
N GLY A 108 5.09 -23.86 9.80
CA GLY A 108 4.54 -24.79 8.80
C GLY A 108 3.37 -24.19 8.01
N ALA A 109 3.42 -22.89 7.76
CA ALA A 109 2.35 -22.09 7.17
C ALA A 109 2.73 -21.58 5.77
N ARG A 110 1.74 -21.32 4.92
CA ARG A 110 1.94 -20.60 3.65
C ARG A 110 1.75 -19.10 3.82
N ILE A 111 2.39 -18.31 2.98
CA ILE A 111 2.16 -16.86 2.91
C ILE A 111 0.99 -16.60 1.96
N ALA A 112 0.07 -15.71 2.36
CA ALA A 112 -1.09 -15.31 1.59
C ALA A 112 -1.17 -13.79 1.38
N LEU A 113 -1.61 -13.39 0.18
CA LEU A 113 -1.92 -12.00 -0.16
C LEU A 113 -3.41 -11.80 -0.38
N GLY A 114 -3.90 -10.61 0.00
CA GLY A 114 -5.24 -10.14 -0.30
C GLY A 114 -5.45 -9.72 -1.75
N THR A 115 -4.79 -10.37 -2.72
CA THR A 115 -5.06 -10.13 -4.15
C THR A 115 -6.46 -10.62 -4.49
N ASN A 116 -7.27 -9.81 -5.17
CA ASN A 116 -8.62 -10.16 -5.65
C ASN A 116 -8.66 -10.35 -7.18
N LEU A 117 -9.81 -10.75 -7.76
CA LEU A 117 -9.93 -11.03 -9.20
C LEU A 117 -9.64 -9.81 -10.10
N ASP A 118 -10.05 -8.61 -9.68
CA ASP A 118 -9.84 -7.39 -10.47
C ASP A 118 -8.35 -7.01 -10.56
N ASP A 119 -7.52 -7.52 -9.65
CA ASP A 119 -6.08 -7.29 -9.64
C ASP A 119 -5.31 -8.12 -10.69
N LEU A 120 -5.94 -9.14 -11.29
CA LEU A 120 -5.27 -10.07 -12.21
C LEU A 120 -5.00 -9.48 -13.60
N GLY A 121 -5.76 -8.46 -14.02
CA GLY A 121 -5.60 -7.79 -15.31
C GLY A 121 -4.56 -6.67 -15.33
N ASP A 122 -4.03 -6.27 -14.17
CA ASP A 122 -3.11 -5.15 -14.05
C ASP A 122 -1.65 -5.59 -14.25
N HIS A 123 -0.85 -4.77 -14.93
CA HIS A 123 0.61 -4.91 -14.94
C HIS A 123 1.17 -4.67 -13.53
N ARG A 124 1.31 -5.74 -12.75
CA ARG A 124 1.73 -5.69 -11.34
C ARG A 124 3.01 -6.51 -11.14
N PRO A 125 4.19 -5.88 -11.22
CA PRO A 125 5.47 -6.53 -10.91
C PRO A 125 5.48 -7.26 -9.56
N GLY A 126 4.72 -6.77 -8.58
CA GLY A 126 4.56 -7.45 -7.31
C GLY A 126 3.85 -8.82 -7.38
N GLN A 127 2.95 -9.07 -8.33
CA GLN A 127 2.34 -10.42 -8.44
C GLN A 127 3.33 -11.43 -8.97
N ARG A 128 4.29 -11.00 -9.81
CA ARG A 128 5.39 -11.84 -10.26
C ARG A 128 6.25 -12.33 -9.09
N ALA A 129 6.65 -11.43 -8.18
CA ALA A 129 7.38 -11.81 -6.96
C ALA A 129 6.61 -12.82 -6.10
N ALA A 130 5.28 -12.67 -6.02
CA ALA A 130 4.43 -13.57 -5.26
C ALA A 130 4.37 -14.97 -5.89
N ALA A 131 4.21 -15.04 -7.21
CA ALA A 131 4.18 -16.30 -7.95
C ALA A 131 5.50 -17.07 -7.83
N GLU A 132 6.64 -16.39 -7.97
CA GLU A 132 7.99 -16.98 -7.81
C GLU A 132 8.23 -17.58 -6.43
N ARG A 133 7.54 -17.07 -5.40
CA ARG A 133 7.64 -17.52 -3.99
C ARG A 133 6.52 -18.48 -3.57
N GLY A 134 5.64 -18.89 -4.48
CA GLY A 134 4.52 -19.80 -4.17
C GLY A 134 3.49 -19.20 -3.20
N VAL A 135 3.40 -17.87 -3.14
CA VAL A 135 2.45 -17.14 -2.28
C VAL A 135 1.03 -17.36 -2.79
N VAL A 136 0.12 -17.71 -1.89
CA VAL A 136 -1.28 -18.00 -2.24
C VAL A 136 -2.14 -16.75 -2.26
N THR A 137 -3.21 -16.78 -3.05
CA THR A 137 -4.18 -15.68 -3.18
C THR A 137 -5.61 -16.18 -2.94
N PRO A 138 -6.01 -16.44 -1.67
CA PRO A 138 -7.28 -17.13 -1.39
C PRO A 138 -8.53 -16.37 -1.84
N LEU A 139 -8.46 -15.04 -1.97
CA LEU A 139 -9.60 -14.26 -2.48
C LEU A 139 -9.84 -14.49 -3.98
N VAL A 140 -8.76 -14.61 -4.78
CA VAL A 140 -8.82 -15.04 -6.19
C VAL A 140 -9.40 -16.45 -6.28
N ASP A 141 -8.87 -17.39 -5.49
CA ASP A 141 -9.33 -18.79 -5.47
C ASP A 141 -10.82 -18.89 -5.12
N ALA A 142 -11.32 -17.99 -4.26
CA ALA A 142 -12.73 -17.91 -3.88
C ALA A 142 -13.62 -17.14 -4.88
N GLY A 143 -13.03 -16.60 -5.95
CA GLY A 143 -13.72 -15.82 -6.99
C GLY A 143 -14.18 -14.43 -6.52
N LEU A 144 -13.49 -13.83 -5.55
CA LEU A 144 -13.87 -12.53 -5.02
C LEU A 144 -13.31 -11.39 -5.89
N THR A 145 -14.21 -10.55 -6.37
CA THR A 145 -13.90 -9.23 -6.93
C THR A 145 -13.73 -8.21 -5.79
N LYS A 146 -13.17 -7.04 -6.09
CA LYS A 146 -13.09 -5.89 -5.18
C LYS A 146 -14.46 -5.47 -4.66
N ALA A 147 -15.49 -5.53 -5.50
CA ALA A 147 -16.87 -5.27 -5.09
C ALA A 147 -17.36 -6.35 -4.10
N GLY A 148 -17.07 -7.62 -4.38
CA GLY A 148 -17.37 -8.74 -3.50
C GLY A 148 -16.66 -8.65 -2.14
N VAL A 149 -15.39 -8.24 -2.11
CA VAL A 149 -14.62 -8.00 -0.89
C VAL A 149 -15.30 -6.93 -0.04
N ARG A 150 -15.72 -5.81 -0.63
CA ARG A 150 -16.38 -4.71 0.10
C ARG A 150 -17.76 -5.10 0.61
N ALA A 151 -18.56 -5.80 -0.21
CA ALA A 151 -19.86 -6.30 0.19
C ALA A 151 -19.74 -7.25 1.39
N LEU A 152 -18.88 -8.26 1.29
CA LEU A 152 -18.64 -9.21 2.37
C LEU A 152 -18.06 -8.54 3.61
N SER A 153 -17.14 -7.58 3.44
CA SER A 153 -16.61 -6.80 4.56
C SER A 153 -17.70 -6.01 5.30
N ARG A 154 -18.69 -5.44 4.58
CA ARG A 154 -19.83 -4.74 5.20
C ARG A 154 -20.75 -5.71 5.96
N GLU A 155 -21.06 -6.86 5.37
CA GLU A 155 -21.86 -7.91 6.04
C GLU A 155 -21.22 -8.36 7.37
N LEU A 156 -19.89 -8.35 7.43
CA LEU A 156 -19.10 -8.72 8.61
C LEU A 156 -18.82 -7.55 9.56
N GLY A 157 -19.30 -6.34 9.25
CA GLY A 157 -19.08 -5.15 10.07
C GLY A 157 -17.63 -4.66 10.11
N LEU A 158 -16.83 -4.94 9.07
CA LEU A 158 -15.43 -4.52 9.01
C LEU A 158 -15.33 -3.05 8.59
N VAL A 159 -14.69 -2.23 9.43
CA VAL A 159 -14.53 -0.78 9.19
C VAL A 159 -13.69 -0.46 7.94
N THR A 160 -12.93 -1.43 7.45
CA THR A 160 -12.11 -1.30 6.24
C THR A 160 -12.92 -1.42 4.95
N ALA A 161 -14.20 -1.81 5.01
CA ALA A 161 -15.04 -2.04 3.83
C ALA A 161 -15.18 -0.81 2.92
N ASP A 162 -15.27 0.37 3.53
CA ASP A 162 -15.39 1.65 2.82
C ASP A 162 -14.10 2.49 2.88
N LYS A 163 -13.03 1.94 3.49
CA LYS A 163 -11.72 2.59 3.52
C LYS A 163 -11.23 2.81 2.07
N PRO A 164 -10.85 4.05 1.71
CA PRO A 164 -10.22 4.33 0.42
C PRO A 164 -8.91 3.55 0.27
N ALA A 165 -8.52 3.28 -0.98
CA ALA A 165 -7.20 2.71 -1.21
C ALA A 165 -6.12 3.67 -0.72
N ALA A 166 -5.22 3.17 0.11
CA ALA A 166 -4.06 3.89 0.62
C ALA A 166 -2.78 3.22 0.10
N PRO A 167 -2.30 3.59 -1.11
CA PRO A 167 -1.02 3.11 -1.61
C PRO A 167 0.13 3.56 -0.68
N CYS A 168 1.25 2.84 -0.71
CA CYS A 168 2.45 3.19 0.07
C CYS A 168 2.96 4.61 -0.25
N LEU A 169 3.71 5.21 0.67
CA LEU A 169 4.26 6.55 0.50
C LEU A 169 5.19 6.65 -0.72
N ALA A 170 5.92 5.57 -1.06
CA ALA A 170 6.76 5.54 -2.26
C ALA A 170 6.00 5.78 -3.57
N SER A 171 4.68 5.54 -3.62
CA SER A 171 3.85 5.90 -4.78
C SER A 171 3.72 7.42 -5.01
N ARG A 172 4.21 8.26 -4.09
CA ARG A 172 4.26 9.71 -4.24
C ARG A 172 5.57 10.18 -4.87
N VAL A 173 6.59 9.32 -4.93
CA VAL A 173 7.88 9.65 -5.52
C VAL A 173 7.85 9.34 -7.01
N THR A 174 8.14 10.32 -7.84
CA THR A 174 8.17 10.18 -9.30
C THR A 174 9.14 9.08 -9.73
N TYR A 175 8.73 8.24 -10.68
CA TYR A 175 9.59 7.14 -11.18
C TYR A 175 10.96 7.66 -11.63
N GLY A 176 12.02 6.94 -11.26
CA GLY A 176 13.41 7.34 -11.50
C GLY A 176 14.01 8.27 -10.45
N ASP A 177 13.20 9.01 -9.67
CA ASP A 177 13.70 9.71 -8.49
C ASP A 177 13.92 8.72 -7.35
N PRO A 178 15.06 8.77 -6.64
CA PRO A 178 15.35 7.82 -5.57
C PRO A 178 14.29 7.85 -4.45
N VAL A 179 13.83 6.67 -4.03
CA VAL A 179 12.99 6.52 -2.84
C VAL A 179 13.90 6.41 -1.63
N THR A 180 13.90 7.44 -0.78
CA THR A 180 14.68 7.47 0.47
C THR A 180 13.77 7.65 1.69
N PRO A 181 14.16 7.16 2.87
CA PRO A 181 13.39 7.36 4.10
C PRO A 181 13.12 8.85 4.38
N GLU A 182 14.08 9.71 4.04
CA GLU A 182 13.94 11.15 4.18
C GLU A 182 12.81 11.71 3.31
N ILE A 183 12.79 11.40 2.01
CA ILE A 183 11.74 11.86 1.10
C ILE A 183 10.37 11.36 1.55
N LEU A 184 10.28 10.10 1.99
CA LEU A 184 9.03 9.51 2.48
C LEU A 184 8.50 10.22 3.73
N ARG A 185 9.38 10.57 4.67
CA ARG A 185 9.03 11.37 5.85
C ARG A 185 8.54 12.77 5.47
N ARG A 186 9.19 13.43 4.50
CA ARG A 186 8.75 14.75 4.00
C ARG A 186 7.36 14.66 3.35
N VAL A 187 7.13 13.64 2.51
CA VAL A 187 5.83 13.37 1.89
C VAL A 187 4.74 13.17 2.94
N GLU A 188 5.00 12.32 3.94
CA GLU A 188 4.02 12.05 5.01
C GLU A 188 3.68 13.31 5.80
N ALA A 189 4.70 14.07 6.22
CA ALA A 189 4.52 15.32 6.95
C ALA A 189 3.76 16.36 6.12
N ALA A 190 4.07 16.49 4.83
CA ALA A 190 3.38 17.41 3.93
C ALA A 190 1.91 17.00 3.72
N GLU A 191 1.63 15.71 3.48
CA GLU A 191 0.24 15.23 3.37
C GLU A 191 -0.53 15.43 4.68
N ALA A 192 0.11 15.25 5.85
CA ALA A 192 -0.53 15.53 7.13
C ALA A 192 -0.86 17.01 7.30
N ALA A 193 0.10 17.91 7.05
CA ALA A 193 -0.12 19.34 7.19
C ALA A 193 -1.18 19.87 6.21
N VAL A 194 -1.22 19.36 4.98
CA VAL A 194 -2.28 19.72 4.00
C VAL A 194 -3.66 19.22 4.45
N ARG A 195 -3.75 18.03 5.08
CA ARG A 195 -5.00 17.55 5.69
C ARG A 195 -5.46 18.46 6.83
N ASP A 196 -4.54 18.94 7.67
CA ASP A 196 -4.85 19.86 8.78
C ASP A 196 -5.35 21.24 8.30
N LEU A 197 -5.04 21.62 7.05
CA LEU A 197 -5.62 22.77 6.36
C LEU A 197 -7.04 22.50 5.81
N GLY A 198 -7.60 21.33 6.10
CA GLY A 198 -8.96 20.93 5.75
C GLY A 198 -9.09 20.19 4.42
N PHE A 199 -8.00 19.67 3.84
CA PHE A 199 -8.04 18.86 2.61
C PHE A 199 -7.87 17.37 2.95
N PRO A 200 -8.91 16.67 3.45
CA PRO A 200 -8.79 15.29 3.93
C PRO A 200 -8.39 14.31 2.82
N VAL A 201 -8.74 14.64 1.58
CA VAL A 201 -8.29 13.93 0.38
C VAL A 201 -7.24 14.80 -0.28
N CYS A 202 -5.97 14.40 -0.18
CA CYS A 202 -4.87 15.04 -0.87
C CYS A 202 -3.76 14.04 -1.18
N ARG A 203 -2.86 14.42 -2.10
CA ARG A 203 -1.55 13.77 -2.29
C ARG A 203 -0.48 14.83 -2.41
N VAL A 204 0.71 14.54 -1.90
CA VAL A 204 1.90 15.37 -2.14
C VAL A 204 2.89 14.52 -2.90
N ARG A 205 3.09 14.83 -4.19
CA ARG A 205 4.03 14.12 -5.06
C ARG A 205 5.40 14.76 -4.95
N ALA A 206 6.43 13.96 -4.70
CA ALA A 206 7.82 14.39 -4.72
C ALA A 206 8.39 14.25 -6.14
N HIS A 207 8.97 15.34 -6.63
CA HIS A 207 9.65 15.45 -7.92
C HIS A 207 11.05 16.02 -7.74
N SER A 208 11.90 15.81 -8.76
CA SER A 208 13.25 16.36 -8.82
C SER A 208 14.04 15.96 -7.56
N GLN A 209 14.07 14.65 -7.30
CA GLN A 209 14.75 14.04 -6.15
C GLN A 209 14.28 14.59 -4.79
N GLY A 210 13.00 14.99 -4.70
CA GLY A 210 12.41 15.53 -3.47
C GLY A 210 12.61 17.02 -3.25
N THR A 211 13.02 17.76 -4.29
CA THR A 211 13.15 19.23 -4.23
C THR A 211 11.80 19.93 -4.40
N LEU A 212 10.93 19.40 -5.28
CA LEU A 212 9.62 19.96 -5.59
C LEU A 212 8.51 19.05 -5.06
N ALA A 213 7.57 19.62 -4.32
CA ALA A 213 6.32 18.98 -3.95
C ALA A 213 5.18 19.49 -4.84
N ARG A 214 4.49 18.58 -5.53
CA ARG A 214 3.25 18.88 -6.26
C ARG A 214 2.06 18.36 -5.45
N VAL A 215 1.22 19.28 -5.00
CA VAL A 215 0.00 19.02 -4.24
C VAL A 215 -1.14 18.70 -5.18
N GLU A 216 -1.82 17.58 -4.94
CA GLU A 216 -3.03 17.16 -5.66
C GLU A 216 -4.20 17.16 -4.65
N VAL A 217 -5.23 17.97 -4.92
CA VAL A 217 -6.52 17.99 -4.18
C VAL A 217 -7.66 17.67 -5.14
N PRO A 218 -8.86 17.24 -4.69
CA PRO A 218 -10.02 17.06 -5.55
C PRO A 218 -10.26 18.28 -6.45
N ALA A 219 -10.71 18.07 -7.68
CA ALA A 219 -10.88 19.16 -8.65
C ALA A 219 -11.79 20.29 -8.12
N ALA A 220 -12.85 19.92 -7.38
CA ALA A 220 -13.75 20.86 -6.73
C ALA A 220 -13.09 21.71 -5.63
N GLU A 221 -11.93 21.30 -5.12
CA GLU A 221 -11.20 21.96 -4.03
C GLU A 221 -10.04 22.83 -4.54
N ILE A 222 -9.76 22.85 -5.86
CA ILE A 222 -8.63 23.59 -6.44
C ILE A 222 -8.74 25.10 -6.18
N ALA A 223 -9.94 25.67 -6.34
CA ALA A 223 -10.17 27.10 -6.08
C ALA A 223 -9.83 27.44 -4.61
N ARG A 224 -10.36 26.64 -3.67
CA ARG A 224 -10.09 26.79 -2.23
C ARG A 224 -8.60 26.61 -1.89
N ALA A 225 -7.91 25.69 -2.56
CA ALA A 225 -6.47 25.52 -2.41
C ALA A 225 -5.69 26.75 -2.93
N GLY A 226 -6.14 27.38 -4.01
CA GLY A 226 -5.57 28.63 -4.53
C GLY A 226 -5.74 29.82 -3.59
N GLU A 227 -6.88 29.89 -2.88
CA GLU A 227 -7.12 30.87 -1.80
C GLU A 227 -6.18 30.63 -0.61
N LEU A 228 -5.94 29.37 -0.25
CA LEU A 228 -5.05 28.95 0.85
C LEU A 228 -3.58 28.76 0.42
N ARG A 229 -3.18 29.22 -0.77
CA ARG A 229 -1.88 28.90 -1.39
C ARG A 229 -0.67 29.19 -0.50
N GLU A 230 -0.68 30.29 0.25
CA GLU A 230 0.43 30.68 1.12
C GLU A 230 0.57 29.74 2.32
N ARG A 231 -0.56 29.28 2.87
CA ARG A 231 -0.58 28.31 3.97
C ARG A 231 -0.15 26.93 3.49
N ILE A 232 -0.55 26.53 2.29
CA ILE A 232 -0.13 25.27 1.67
C ILE A 232 1.38 25.30 1.38
N ASP A 233 1.89 26.39 0.78
CA ASP A 233 3.33 26.55 0.53
C ASP A 233 4.14 26.48 1.83
N ALA A 234 3.75 27.25 2.85
CA ALA A 234 4.40 27.22 4.16
C ALA A 234 4.40 25.82 4.80
N ALA A 235 3.27 25.11 4.74
CA ALA A 235 3.15 23.74 5.25
C ALA A 235 4.08 22.75 4.52
N VAL A 236 4.09 22.81 3.18
CA VAL A 236 4.91 21.94 2.34
C VAL A 236 6.40 22.23 2.50
N ARG A 237 6.78 23.51 2.57
CA ARG A 237 8.18 23.91 2.80
C ARG A 237 8.63 23.58 4.22
N GLY A 238 7.75 23.74 5.21
CA GLY A 238 7.98 23.29 6.60
C GLY A 238 8.18 21.78 6.73
N ALA A 239 7.60 20.98 5.81
CA ALA A 239 7.84 19.55 5.73
C ALA A 239 9.20 19.19 5.09
N GLY A 240 9.94 20.15 4.53
CA GLY A 240 11.30 19.98 4.00
C GLY A 240 11.43 20.02 2.47
N PHE A 241 10.42 20.49 1.74
CA PHE A 241 10.51 20.74 0.30
C PHE A 241 11.00 22.17 -0.01
N SER A 242 11.71 22.36 -1.12
CA SER A 242 12.17 23.69 -1.54
C SER A 242 11.06 24.48 -2.24
N PHE A 243 10.27 23.80 -3.07
CA PHE A 243 9.20 24.38 -3.87
C PHE A 243 7.88 23.63 -3.68
N CYS A 244 6.78 24.37 -3.73
CA CYS A 244 5.42 23.84 -3.74
C CYS A 244 4.72 24.23 -5.04
N SER A 245 3.99 23.30 -5.65
CA SER A 245 3.07 23.57 -6.75
C SER A 245 1.72 22.90 -6.52
N LEU A 246 0.67 23.43 -7.17
CA LEU A 246 -0.66 22.84 -7.18
C LEU A 246 -0.92 22.20 -8.54
N ASP A 247 -1.36 20.94 -8.56
CA ASP A 247 -1.76 20.27 -9.79
C ASP A 247 -3.12 20.80 -10.27
N LEU A 248 -3.11 21.50 -11.40
CA LEU A 248 -4.32 22.11 -11.99
C LEU A 248 -5.36 21.08 -12.44
N SER A 249 -4.96 19.83 -12.65
CA SER A 249 -5.89 18.77 -13.02
C SER A 249 -6.50 18.06 -11.81
N GLY A 250 -6.02 18.37 -10.60
CA GLY A 250 -6.47 17.79 -9.34
C GLY A 250 -6.11 16.32 -9.13
N PHE A 251 -6.57 15.78 -8.02
CA PHE A 251 -6.33 14.40 -7.61
C PHE A 251 -7.16 13.41 -8.45
N ALA A 252 -6.49 12.38 -8.96
CA ALA A 252 -7.13 11.13 -9.34
C ALA A 252 -6.21 9.94 -9.03
N SER A 253 -6.82 8.78 -8.76
CA SER A 253 -6.07 7.56 -8.50
C SER A 253 -5.27 7.13 -9.73
N GLY A 254 -4.05 6.63 -9.53
CA GLY A 254 -3.21 6.07 -10.59
C GLY A 254 -2.53 7.07 -11.53
N ARG A 255 -2.69 8.39 -11.35
CA ARG A 255 -2.11 9.41 -12.27
C ARG A 255 -0.60 9.31 -12.50
N LEU A 256 0.17 8.86 -11.51
CA LEU A 256 1.62 8.70 -11.67
C LEU A 256 1.98 7.63 -12.72
N ASN A 257 1.08 6.67 -12.97
CA ASN A 257 1.28 5.64 -14.00
C ASN A 257 1.29 6.22 -15.42
N ALA A 258 0.77 7.45 -15.63
CA ALA A 258 0.88 8.14 -16.91
C ALA A 258 2.34 8.44 -17.31
N LEU A 259 3.29 8.37 -16.37
CA LEU A 259 4.71 8.52 -16.63
C LEU A 259 5.39 7.23 -17.11
N LEU A 260 4.79 6.05 -16.89
CA LEU A 260 5.38 4.76 -17.28
C LEU A 260 5.75 4.68 -18.77
N PRO A 261 4.92 5.16 -19.73
CA PRO A 261 5.27 5.15 -21.14
C PRO A 261 6.42 6.10 -21.51
N LEU A 262 6.70 7.09 -20.66
CA LEU A 262 7.75 8.11 -20.87
C LEU A 262 9.09 7.70 -20.28
N LEU A 263 9.13 6.63 -19.47
CA LEU A 263 10.38 6.12 -18.93
C LEU A 263 11.26 5.60 -20.07
N PRO A 264 12.58 5.86 -20.02
CA PRO A 264 13.50 5.24 -20.96
C PRO A 264 13.30 3.73 -20.92
N ARG A 265 13.05 3.10 -22.08
CA ARG A 265 13.09 1.63 -22.14
C ARG A 265 14.49 1.22 -21.72
N ALA A 266 14.58 0.32 -20.74
CA ALA A 266 15.85 -0.26 -20.37
C ALA A 266 16.55 -0.75 -21.64
N ALA A 267 17.76 -0.24 -21.89
CA ALA A 267 18.56 -0.70 -23.01
C ALA A 267 18.96 -2.16 -22.73
N GLY A 268 18.22 -3.12 -23.28
CA GLY A 268 18.59 -4.54 -23.17
C GLY A 268 17.41 -5.51 -23.20
N ASN A 269 16.93 -5.86 -24.40
CA ASN A 269 16.91 -7.24 -24.90
C ASN A 269 16.42 -7.20 -26.35
N ARG A 270 17.37 -7.24 -27.29
CA ARG A 270 17.14 -7.80 -28.63
C ARG A 270 17.64 -9.23 -28.59
#